data_AF-A0A7K6YES3-F1
#
_entry.id   AF-A0A7K6YES3-F1
#
_cell.length_a   1.000
_cell.length_b   1.000
_cell.length_c   1.000
_cell.angle_alpha   90.00
_cell.angle_beta   90.00
_cell.angle_gamma   90.00
#
_symmetry.space_group_name_H-M   'P 1'
#
loop_
_entity.id
_entity.type
_entity.pdbx_description
1 polymer ?
#
loop_
_entity_poly.entity_id
_entity_poly.type
_entity_poly.pdbx_seq_one_letter_code
_entity_poly.pdbx_strand_id
1 'polypeptide(L)'
;MAKRLLVAYGLWALGGPLGLHHIYLGRDSHALLWMLTLGGFGAGWLWDFWHIPGWVATANGVGVARDHGGMVPALSPLRLAGQVTVGMYFGLVAALGLPWVPVLLAQPLAVGLGVQLVSSVGDQTAKAPNILAAAFLASLLFQGRVLAVLPVSLAASVAAQRHRRYKPRGTPLPRLPARLYHLGLACLAFAAPLA
;
A
#
# COMPACT_ATOMS: atom_id res chain seq x y z
N MET A 1 13.34 16.58 -14.75
CA MET A 1 12.41 16.70 -15.90
C MET A 1 10.99 16.83 -15.39
N ALA A 2 10.23 17.78 -15.93
CA ALA A 2 8.81 17.90 -15.65
C ALA A 2 8.04 16.68 -16.19
N LYS A 3 7.14 16.13 -15.38
CA LYS A 3 6.19 15.08 -15.73
C LYS A 3 5.08 15.66 -16.59
N ARG A 4 4.71 14.94 -17.65
CA ARG A 4 3.66 15.35 -18.59
C ARG A 4 2.36 14.63 -18.25
N LEU A 5 1.27 15.38 -18.23
CA LEU A 5 -0.08 14.87 -17.95
C LEU A 5 -0.51 13.83 -18.99
N LEU A 6 -0.26 14.09 -20.27
CA LEU A 6 -0.57 13.17 -21.38
C LEU A 6 0.12 11.81 -21.21
N VAL A 7 1.38 11.81 -20.77
CA VAL A 7 2.14 10.56 -20.54
C VAL A 7 1.53 9.79 -19.36
N ALA A 8 1.14 10.49 -18.29
CA ALA A 8 0.47 9.86 -17.15
C ALA A 8 -0.86 9.22 -17.54
N TYR A 9 -1.70 9.88 -18.35
CA TYR A 9 -2.95 9.31 -18.86
C TYR A 9 -2.72 8.17 -19.86
N GLY A 10 -1.71 8.25 -20.73
CA GLY A 10 -1.37 7.14 -21.63
C GLY A 10 -0.95 5.88 -20.87
N LEU A 11 -0.13 6.04 -19.82
CA LEU A 11 0.26 4.94 -18.94
C LEU A 11 -0.92 4.40 -18.11
N TRP A 12 -1.84 5.26 -17.71
CA TRP A 12 -3.07 4.86 -17.03
C TRP A 12 -3.99 4.05 -17.95
N ALA A 13 -4.15 4.43 -19.22
CA ALA A 13 -5.00 3.70 -20.16
C ALA A 13 -4.41 2.34 -20.54
N LEU A 14 -3.09 2.28 -20.80
CA LEU A 14 -2.41 1.05 -21.25
C LEU A 14 -2.06 0.10 -20.11
N GLY A 15 -1.78 0.65 -18.92
CA GLY A 15 -1.21 -0.08 -17.79
C GLY A 15 -1.79 0.35 -16.45
N GLY A 16 -2.99 0.92 -16.43
CA GLY A 16 -3.71 1.34 -15.24
C GLY A 16 -3.82 0.26 -14.18
N PRO A 17 -4.38 -0.93 -14.46
CA PRO A 17 -4.47 -2.00 -13.47
C PRO A 17 -3.10 -2.48 -12.94
N LEU A 18 -2.05 -2.35 -13.76
CA LEU A 18 -0.67 -2.67 -13.37
C LEU A 18 0.04 -1.52 -12.63
N GLY A 19 -0.57 -0.34 -12.52
CA GLY A 19 -0.01 0.80 -11.79
C GLY A 19 1.15 1.52 -12.49
N LEU A 20 1.28 1.43 -13.82
CA LEU A 20 2.39 2.04 -14.56
C LEU A 20 2.47 3.57 -14.38
N HIS A 21 1.32 4.25 -14.33
CA HIS A 21 1.26 5.69 -14.09
C HIS A 21 1.80 6.07 -12.71
N HIS A 22 1.63 5.23 -11.69
CA HIS A 22 2.20 5.44 -10.36
C HIS A 22 3.72 5.34 -10.37
N ILE A 23 4.30 4.40 -11.13
CA ILE A 23 5.75 4.28 -11.30
C ILE A 23 6.32 5.53 -11.96
N TYR A 24 5.66 6.04 -13.01
CA TYR A 24 6.04 7.28 -13.69
C TYR A 24 6.03 8.49 -12.75
N LEU A 25 5.04 8.56 -11.87
CA LEU A 25 4.85 9.63 -10.89
C LEU A 25 5.73 9.51 -9.63
N GLY A 26 6.52 8.44 -9.48
CA GLY A 26 7.39 8.26 -8.31
C GLY A 26 6.72 7.58 -7.11
N ARG A 27 5.53 7.00 -7.29
CA ARG A 27 4.69 6.46 -6.22
C ARG A 27 4.76 4.93 -6.14
N ASP A 28 5.94 4.39 -5.82
CA ASP A 28 6.22 2.94 -5.87
C ASP A 28 5.29 2.10 -5.00
N SER A 29 5.01 2.52 -3.75
CA SER A 29 4.08 1.78 -2.87
C SER A 29 2.67 1.69 -3.45
N HIS A 30 2.25 2.72 -4.20
CA HIS A 30 0.95 2.76 -4.85
C HIS A 30 0.91 1.85 -6.08
N ALA A 31 1.99 1.87 -6.87
CA ALA A 31 2.17 0.94 -7.98
C ALA A 31 2.12 -0.52 -7.50
N LEU A 32 2.87 -0.87 -6.46
CA LEU A 32 2.89 -2.22 -5.89
C LEU A 32 1.51 -2.65 -5.41
N LEU A 33 0.77 -1.75 -4.73
CA LEU A 33 -0.60 -2.02 -4.32
C LEU A 33 -1.50 -2.33 -5.53
N TRP A 34 -1.39 -1.55 -6.60
CA TRP A 34 -2.17 -1.78 -7.83
C TRP A 34 -1.82 -3.11 -8.49
N MET A 35 -0.53 -3.45 -8.60
CA MET A 35 -0.09 -4.73 -9.15
C MET A 35 -0.65 -5.92 -8.37
N LEU A 36 -0.64 -5.85 -7.03
CA LEU A 36 -1.08 -6.96 -6.17
C LEU A 36 -2.61 -7.08 -6.03
N THR A 37 -3.34 -6.00 -6.31
CA THR A 37 -4.81 -5.94 -6.20
C THR A 37 -5.51 -5.81 -7.56
N LEU A 38 -4.77 -5.95 -8.67
CA LEU A 38 -5.27 -5.77 -10.03
C LEU A 38 -5.99 -4.42 -10.22
N GLY A 39 -5.31 -3.33 -9.87
CA GLY A 39 -5.84 -1.98 -10.03
C GLY A 39 -6.73 -1.50 -8.89
N GLY A 40 -6.50 -1.98 -7.65
CA GLY A 40 -7.36 -1.65 -6.51
C GLY A 40 -8.73 -2.33 -6.63
N PHE A 41 -8.71 -3.63 -6.91
CA PHE A 41 -9.91 -4.45 -7.18
C PHE A 41 -10.71 -3.97 -8.40
N GLY A 42 -10.02 -3.46 -9.43
CA GLY A 42 -10.62 -2.90 -10.65
C GLY A 42 -11.26 -1.52 -10.50
N ALA A 43 -11.87 -1.20 -9.35
CA ALA A 43 -12.48 0.11 -9.13
C ALA A 43 -11.46 1.22 -8.85
N GLY A 44 -10.34 0.87 -8.20
CA GLY A 44 -9.26 1.83 -7.88
C GLY A 44 -8.65 2.49 -9.11
N TRP A 45 -8.52 1.76 -10.23
CA TRP A 45 -8.03 2.34 -11.48
C TRP A 45 -8.92 3.51 -11.94
N LEU A 46 -10.22 3.47 -11.67
CA LEU A 46 -11.17 4.43 -12.25
C LEU A 46 -11.13 5.71 -11.42
N TRP A 47 -11.03 5.54 -10.10
CA TRP A 47 -10.84 6.62 -9.16
C TRP A 47 -9.56 7.42 -9.41
N ASP A 48 -8.50 6.76 -9.89
CA ASP A 48 -7.23 7.42 -10.23
C ASP A 48 -7.38 8.48 -11.31
N PHE A 49 -8.35 8.35 -12.22
CA PHE A 49 -8.57 9.29 -13.32
C PHE A 49 -8.70 10.75 -12.85
N TRP A 50 -9.45 10.96 -11.76
CA TRP A 50 -9.66 12.29 -11.16
C TRP A 50 -8.43 12.79 -10.38
N HIS A 51 -7.53 11.90 -9.94
CA HIS A 51 -6.41 12.24 -9.07
C HIS A 51 -5.09 12.49 -9.83
N ILE A 52 -4.98 11.97 -11.05
CA ILE A 52 -3.79 12.13 -11.92
C ILE A 52 -3.34 13.60 -12.05
N PRO A 53 -4.21 14.61 -12.29
CA PRO A 53 -3.79 15.99 -12.42
C PRO A 53 -3.08 16.53 -11.17
N GLY A 54 -3.60 16.19 -9.98
CA GLY A 54 -3.01 16.59 -8.70
C GLY A 54 -1.66 15.93 -8.44
N TRP A 55 -1.49 14.67 -8.86
CA TRP A 55 -0.20 13.98 -8.70
C TRP A 55 0.86 14.47 -9.68
N VAL A 56 0.48 14.82 -10.91
CA VAL A 56 1.40 15.46 -11.88
C VAL A 56 1.84 16.82 -11.36
N ALA A 57 0.92 17.63 -10.83
CA ALA A 57 1.25 18.90 -10.20
C ALA A 57 2.23 18.71 -9.03
N THR A 58 1.96 17.73 -8.15
CA THR A 58 2.84 17.40 -7.02
C THR A 58 4.23 16.95 -7.49
N ALA A 59 4.29 16.07 -8.50
CA ALA A 59 5.56 15.58 -9.05
C ALA A 59 6.37 16.67 -9.78
N ASN A 60 5.70 17.71 -10.26
CA ASN A 60 6.31 18.90 -10.85
C ASN A 60 6.64 19.99 -9.81
N GLY A 61 6.32 19.78 -8.53
CA GLY A 61 6.54 20.76 -7.47
C GLY A 61 5.52 21.90 -7.43
N VAL A 62 4.41 21.82 -8.17
CA VAL A 62 3.37 22.86 -8.29
C VAL A 62 2.31 22.77 -7.19
N GLY A 63 2.64 22.21 -6.03
CA GLY A 63 1.73 22.06 -4.89
C GLY A 63 2.32 22.70 -3.65
N VAL A 64 1.65 23.74 -3.14
CA VAL A 64 1.99 24.52 -1.95
C VAL A 64 2.72 23.68 -0.92
N ALA A 65 4.00 23.99 -0.72
CA ALA A 65 4.80 23.51 0.39
C ALA A 65 4.17 24.04 1.69
N ARG A 66 3.23 23.31 2.25
CA ARG A 66 2.93 23.47 3.68
C ARG A 66 4.03 22.73 4.41
N ASP A 67 4.88 23.49 5.08
CA ASP A 67 5.77 23.00 6.11
C ASP A 67 4.90 22.27 7.15
N HIS A 68 4.94 20.94 7.15
CA HIS A 68 4.13 20.11 8.05
C HIS A 68 4.84 19.97 9.40
N GLY A 69 5.33 21.07 9.96
CA GLY A 69 5.97 21.13 11.27
C GLY A 69 5.09 20.46 12.32
N GLY A 70 5.40 19.22 12.68
CA GLY A 70 4.76 18.46 13.76
C GLY A 70 3.28 18.07 13.57
N MET A 71 2.61 18.46 12.47
CA MET A 71 1.17 18.21 12.34
C MET A 71 0.89 16.74 11.99
N VAL A 72 0.05 16.06 12.78
CA VAL A 72 -0.36 14.68 12.53
C VAL A 72 -1.34 14.66 11.34
N PRO A 73 -1.20 13.75 10.36
CA PRO A 73 -2.12 13.67 9.22
C PRO A 73 -3.59 13.51 9.65
N ALA A 74 -4.54 13.99 8.84
CA ALA A 74 -5.96 13.79 9.11
C ALA A 74 -6.34 12.30 9.03
N LEU A 75 -7.25 11.86 9.91
CA LEU A 75 -7.88 10.55 9.82
C LEU A 75 -8.71 10.49 8.53
N SER A 76 -8.40 9.56 7.64
CA SER A 76 -9.17 9.32 6.42
C SER A 76 -9.89 7.99 6.55
N PRO A 77 -11.24 7.98 6.62
CA PRO A 77 -12.02 6.76 6.64
C PRO A 77 -11.75 5.89 5.41
N LEU A 78 -11.52 6.51 4.24
CA LEU A 78 -11.17 5.81 3.00
C LEU A 78 -9.86 5.04 3.12
N ARG A 79 -8.86 5.59 3.81
CA ARG A 79 -7.59 4.89 4.06
C ARG A 79 -7.74 3.76 5.06
N LEU A 80 -8.55 3.96 6.10
CA LEU A 80 -8.86 2.89 7.05
C LEU A 80 -9.58 1.73 6.35
N ALA A 81 -10.62 2.04 5.55
CA ALA A 81 -11.34 1.05 4.75
C ALA A 81 -10.38 0.31 3.82
N GLY A 82 -9.54 1.04 3.07
CA GLY A 82 -8.52 0.42 2.21
C GLY A 82 -7.54 -0.48 2.97
N GLN A 83 -7.09 -0.06 4.16
CA GLN A 83 -6.19 -0.88 5.00
C GLN A 83 -6.87 -2.17 5.45
N VAL A 84 -8.13 -2.10 5.89
CA VAL A 84 -8.90 -3.28 6.31
C VAL A 84 -9.19 -4.20 5.13
N THR A 85 -9.64 -3.67 4.00
CA THR A 85 -9.96 -4.46 2.80
C THR A 85 -8.71 -5.16 2.25
N VAL A 86 -7.59 -4.44 2.10
CA VAL A 86 -6.35 -5.01 1.57
C VAL A 86 -5.72 -5.96 2.58
N GLY A 87 -5.70 -5.61 3.88
CA GLY A 87 -5.22 -6.51 4.91
C GLY A 87 -6.01 -7.83 4.94
N MET A 88 -7.33 -7.75 4.83
CA MET A 88 -8.19 -8.93 4.74
C MET A 88 -7.92 -9.76 3.49
N TYR A 89 -7.79 -9.12 2.32
CA TYR A 89 -7.44 -9.80 1.08
C TYR A 89 -6.12 -10.57 1.18
N PHE A 90 -5.05 -9.93 1.68
CA PHE A 90 -3.75 -10.59 1.84
C PHE A 90 -3.79 -11.71 2.89
N GLY A 91 -4.52 -11.51 4.00
CA GLY A 91 -4.70 -12.52 5.02
C GLY A 91 -5.40 -13.78 4.50
N LEU A 92 -6.48 -13.61 3.71
CA LEU A 92 -7.20 -14.71 3.08
C LEU A 92 -6.34 -15.42 2.03
N VAL A 93 -5.68 -14.66 1.16
CA VAL A 93 -4.76 -15.19 0.14
C VAL A 93 -3.66 -16.03 0.78
N ALA A 94 -3.05 -15.56 1.88
CA ALA A 94 -2.01 -16.32 2.57
C ALA A 94 -2.55 -17.58 3.26
N ALA A 95 -3.75 -17.51 3.85
CA ALA A 95 -4.37 -18.68 4.48
C ALA A 95 -4.71 -19.79 3.47
N LEU A 96 -5.04 -19.41 2.22
CA LEU A 96 -5.39 -20.35 1.15
C LEU A 96 -4.17 -20.81 0.34
N GLY A 97 -3.20 -19.92 0.10
CA GLY A 97 -2.02 -20.18 -0.73
C GLY A 97 -0.84 -20.84 0.00
N LEU A 98 -0.78 -20.76 1.34
CA LEU A 98 0.31 -21.32 2.13
C LEU A 98 -0.17 -22.40 3.12
N PRO A 99 -0.72 -23.54 2.64
CA PRO A 99 -1.19 -24.60 3.54
C PRO A 99 -0.06 -25.20 4.39
N TRP A 100 1.19 -25.06 3.95
CA TRP A 100 2.40 -25.56 4.61
C TRP A 100 2.89 -24.67 5.75
N VAL A 101 2.47 -23.40 5.79
CA VAL A 101 2.91 -22.45 6.81
C VAL A 101 1.82 -22.36 7.89
N PRO A 102 2.18 -22.40 9.18
CA PRO A 102 1.20 -22.25 10.25
C PRO A 102 0.38 -20.97 10.06
N VAL A 103 -0.96 -21.08 10.06
CA VAL A 103 -1.88 -19.94 9.87
C VAL A 103 -1.59 -18.83 10.88
N LEU A 104 -1.16 -19.19 12.10
CA LEU A 104 -0.77 -18.25 13.15
C LEU A 104 0.42 -17.35 12.78
N LEU A 105 1.24 -17.75 11.81
CA LEU A 105 2.38 -16.97 11.30
C LEU A 105 2.07 -16.33 9.95
N ALA A 106 1.56 -17.11 8.99
CA ALA A 106 1.29 -16.64 7.63
C ALA A 106 0.24 -15.51 7.63
N GLN A 107 -0.84 -15.68 8.40
CA GLN A 107 -1.97 -14.75 8.41
C GLN A 107 -1.60 -13.35 8.94
N PRO A 108 -1.09 -13.17 10.18
CA PRO A 108 -0.79 -11.83 10.69
C PRO A 108 0.34 -11.14 9.92
N LEU A 109 1.28 -11.91 9.36
CA LEU A 109 2.35 -11.38 8.53
C LEU A 109 1.78 -10.82 7.22
N ALA A 110 0.95 -11.58 6.52
CA ALA A 110 0.32 -11.14 5.27
C ALA A 110 -0.62 -9.94 5.50
N VAL A 111 -1.45 -9.98 6.55
CA VAL A 111 -2.33 -8.87 6.92
C VAL A 111 -1.51 -7.62 7.26
N GLY A 112 -0.49 -7.75 8.11
CA GLY A 112 0.34 -6.62 8.54
C GLY A 112 1.11 -5.99 7.38
N LEU A 113 1.61 -6.79 6.45
CA LEU A 113 2.25 -6.31 5.23
C LEU A 113 1.26 -5.60 4.29
N GLY A 114 0.05 -6.14 4.10
CA GLY A 114 -1.00 -5.49 3.32
C GLY A 114 -1.41 -4.13 3.92
N VAL A 115 -1.62 -4.07 5.23
CA VAL A 115 -1.93 -2.82 5.95
C VAL A 115 -0.76 -1.83 5.86
N GLN A 116 0.48 -2.29 6.00
CA GLN A 116 1.68 -1.45 5.86
C GLN A 116 1.77 -0.86 4.45
N LEU A 117 1.47 -1.65 3.41
CA LEU A 117 1.48 -1.22 2.03
C LEU A 117 0.49 -0.07 1.81
N VAL A 118 -0.76 -0.22 2.24
CA VAL A 118 -1.78 0.84 2.14
C VAL A 118 -1.42 2.05 3.02
N SER A 119 -0.87 1.82 4.21
CA SER A 119 -0.42 2.90 5.09
C SER A 119 0.69 3.75 4.47
N SER A 120 1.48 3.14 3.56
CA SER A 120 2.59 3.76 2.84
C SER A 120 2.17 4.40 1.51
N VAL A 121 0.88 4.41 1.16
CA VAL A 121 0.40 5.08 -0.06
C VAL A 121 0.42 6.60 0.12
N GLY A 122 1.02 7.28 -0.86
CA GLY A 122 1.18 8.74 -0.88
C GLY A 122 2.29 9.23 0.05
N ASP A 123 2.04 10.37 0.70
CA ASP A 123 3.00 11.09 1.54
C ASP A 123 3.00 10.63 3.01
N GLN A 124 2.17 9.65 3.36
CA GLN A 124 2.05 9.12 4.71
C GLN A 124 2.65 7.72 4.80
N THR A 125 3.11 7.35 5.99
CA THR A 125 3.55 6.00 6.34
C THR A 125 3.31 5.75 7.82
N ALA A 126 3.22 4.49 8.21
CA ALA A 126 3.21 4.08 9.61
C ALA A 126 4.41 3.17 9.89
N LYS A 127 4.79 3.07 11.17
CA LYS A 127 5.89 2.19 11.58
C LYS A 127 5.48 0.73 11.44
N ALA A 128 6.10 0.02 10.50
CA ALA A 128 5.92 -1.41 10.27
C ALA A 128 5.91 -2.28 11.54
N PRO A 129 6.85 -2.12 12.51
CA PRO A 129 6.85 -2.98 13.71
C PRO A 129 5.58 -2.85 14.54
N ASN A 130 4.98 -1.66 14.60
CA ASN A 130 3.77 -1.44 15.39
C ASN A 130 2.54 -2.09 14.74
N ILE A 131 2.47 -2.05 13.41
CA ILE A 131 1.39 -2.70 12.65
C ILE A 131 1.50 -4.21 12.76
N LEU A 132 2.71 -4.75 12.57
CA LEU A 132 2.97 -6.18 12.68
C LEU A 132 2.71 -6.69 14.10
N ALA A 133 3.20 -5.99 15.13
CA ALA A 133 2.94 -6.37 16.52
C ALA A 133 1.43 -6.43 16.81
N ALA A 134 0.66 -5.43 16.36
CA ALA A 134 -0.79 -5.43 16.51
C ALA A 134 -1.46 -6.60 15.77
N ALA A 135 -1.00 -6.91 14.55
CA ALA A 135 -1.53 -8.04 13.77
C ALA A 135 -1.24 -9.38 14.47
N PHE A 136 -0.01 -9.60 14.94
CA PHE A 136 0.37 -10.83 15.65
C PHE A 136 -0.36 -10.98 16.98
N LEU A 137 -0.46 -9.92 17.77
CA LEU A 137 -1.21 -9.93 19.04
C LEU A 137 -2.69 -10.26 18.82
N ALA A 138 -3.32 -9.62 17.84
CA ALA A 138 -4.70 -9.94 17.48
C ALA A 138 -4.83 -11.39 17.01
N SER A 139 -3.91 -11.88 16.18
CA SER A 139 -4.00 -13.24 15.64
C SER A 139 -3.85 -14.30 16.74
N LEU A 140 -3.04 -14.03 17.76
CA LEU A 140 -2.89 -14.89 18.93
C LEU A 140 -4.15 -14.93 19.78
N LEU A 141 -4.80 -13.77 19.99
CA LEU A 141 -6.06 -13.68 20.73
C LEU A 141 -7.20 -14.47 20.07
N PHE A 142 -7.24 -14.49 18.74
CA PHE A 142 -8.28 -15.18 17.97
C PHE A 142 -7.86 -16.58 17.47
N GLN A 143 -6.80 -17.15 18.04
CA GLN A 143 -6.33 -18.53 17.81
C GLN A 143 -6.09 -18.90 16.33
N GLY A 144 -5.73 -17.94 15.47
CA GLY A 144 -5.39 -18.22 14.07
C GLY A 144 -6.50 -18.86 13.22
N ARG A 145 -7.78 -18.70 13.58
CA ARG A 145 -8.90 -19.14 12.71
C ARG A 145 -9.00 -18.23 11.48
N VAL A 146 -9.47 -18.74 10.34
CA VAL A 146 -9.69 -17.94 9.12
C VAL A 146 -10.63 -16.74 9.36
N LEU A 147 -11.59 -16.86 10.26
CA LEU A 147 -12.48 -15.76 10.67
C LEU A 147 -11.75 -14.66 11.47
N ALA A 148 -10.55 -14.93 11.98
CA ALA A 148 -9.71 -13.95 12.67
C ALA A 148 -9.08 -12.92 11.73
N VAL A 149 -9.11 -13.12 10.41
CA VAL A 149 -8.52 -12.18 9.45
C VAL A 149 -9.12 -10.77 9.61
N LEU A 150 -10.43 -10.67 9.83
CA LEU A 150 -11.10 -9.38 9.99
C LEU A 150 -10.66 -8.62 11.25
N PRO A 151 -10.74 -9.19 12.47
CA PRO A 151 -10.29 -8.48 13.67
C PRO A 151 -8.77 -8.23 13.68
N VAL A 152 -7.96 -9.11 13.08
CA VAL A 152 -6.52 -8.89 12.91
C VAL A 152 -6.26 -7.70 12.00
N SER A 153 -6.96 -7.62 10.86
CA SER A 153 -6.81 -6.51 9.93
C SER A 153 -7.30 -5.19 10.52
N LEU A 154 -8.38 -5.22 11.30
CA LEU A 154 -8.88 -4.04 12.00
C LEU A 154 -7.87 -3.55 13.04
N ALA A 155 -7.33 -4.44 13.87
CA ALA A 155 -6.33 -4.09 14.89
C ALA A 155 -5.07 -3.49 14.26
N ALA A 156 -4.55 -4.12 13.19
CA ALA A 156 -3.42 -3.62 12.43
C ALA A 156 -3.70 -2.25 11.80
N SER A 157 -4.91 -2.03 11.26
CA SER A 157 -5.31 -0.76 10.65
C SER A 157 -5.43 0.36 11.69
N VAL A 158 -6.01 0.06 12.87
CA VAL A 158 -6.07 1.00 13.99
C VAL A 158 -4.66 1.36 14.47
N ALA A 159 -3.76 0.38 14.60
CA ALA A 159 -2.36 0.64 14.95
C ALA A 159 -1.66 1.52 13.90
N ALA A 160 -1.91 1.27 12.61
CA ALA A 160 -1.40 2.09 11.51
C ALA A 160 -1.90 3.54 11.60
N GLN A 161 -3.19 3.76 11.90
CA GLN A 161 -3.76 5.09 12.07
C GLN A 161 -3.24 5.80 13.32
N ARG A 162 -2.98 5.08 14.43
CA ARG A 162 -2.42 5.65 15.67
C ARG A 162 -0.97 6.10 15.53
N HIS A 163 -0.18 5.40 14.72
CA HIS A 163 1.26 5.66 14.54
C HIS A 163 1.62 6.29 13.19
N ARG A 164 0.67 6.98 12.56
CA ARG A 164 0.83 7.64 11.27
C ARG A 164 1.83 8.80 11.32
N ARG A 165 2.70 8.89 10.33
CA ARG A 165 3.73 9.93 10.16
C ARG A 165 3.84 10.31 8.68
N TYR A 166 4.25 11.53 8.40
CA TYR A 166 4.63 11.91 7.04
C TYR A 166 5.97 11.29 6.66
N LYS A 167 6.12 10.92 5.39
CA LYS A 167 7.41 10.46 4.86
C LYS A 167 8.37 11.66 4.82
N PRO A 168 9.65 11.49 5.22
CA PRO A 168 10.63 12.55 5.09
C PRO A 168 10.79 12.92 3.60
N ARG A 169 10.45 14.17 3.24
CA ARG A 169 10.68 14.70 1.89
C ARG A 169 12.16 15.05 1.74
N GLY A 170 12.74 14.71 0.58
CA GLY A 170 14.11 15.07 0.22
C GLY A 170 15.07 13.90 -0.01
N THR A 171 14.65 12.65 0.21
CA THR A 171 15.46 11.51 -0.24
C THR A 171 15.45 11.46 -1.77
N PRO A 172 16.63 11.50 -2.44
CA PRO A 172 16.68 11.35 -3.89
C PRO A 172 16.02 10.03 -4.26
N LEU A 173 15.06 10.07 -5.18
CA LEU A 173 14.49 8.84 -5.72
C LEU A 173 15.62 8.04 -6.38
N PRO A 174 15.78 6.75 -6.04
CA PRO A 174 16.77 5.91 -6.70
C PRO A 174 16.46 5.80 -8.20
N ARG A 175 17.47 5.41 -8.98
CA ARG A 175 17.34 5.25 -10.44
C ARG A 175 16.14 4.34 -10.76
N LEU A 176 15.45 4.65 -11.85
CA LEU A 176 14.30 3.88 -12.34
C LEU A 176 14.53 2.35 -12.37
N PRO A 177 15.66 1.81 -12.86
CA PRO A 177 15.91 0.36 -12.80
C PRO A 177 15.97 -0.20 -11.38
N ALA A 178 16.55 0.52 -10.41
CA ALA A 178 16.58 0.07 -9.02
C ALA A 178 15.17 0.06 -8.40
N ARG A 179 14.33 1.04 -8.75
CA ARG A 179 12.91 1.06 -8.32
C ARG A 179 12.14 -0.12 -8.91
N LEU A 180 12.30 -0.38 -10.21
CA LEU A 180 11.68 -1.52 -10.88
C LEU A 180 12.16 -2.85 -10.31
N TYR A 181 13.44 -2.98 -9.98
CA TYR A 181 14.00 -4.16 -9.34
C TYR A 181 13.36 -4.42 -7.97
N HIS A 182 13.27 -3.41 -7.10
CA HIS A 182 12.61 -3.55 -5.80
C HIS A 182 11.11 -3.85 -5.94
N LEU A 183 10.42 -3.24 -6.91
CA LEU A 183 9.02 -3.52 -7.19
C LEU A 183 8.83 -4.95 -7.68
N GLY A 184 9.69 -5.43 -8.60
CA GLY A 184 9.68 -6.80 -9.09
C GLY A 184 9.93 -7.80 -7.98
N LEU A 185 10.94 -7.56 -7.14
CA LEU A 185 11.25 -8.41 -5.98
C LEU A 185 10.08 -8.45 -4.99
N ALA A 186 9.48 -7.30 -4.68
CA ALA A 186 8.32 -7.25 -3.80
C ALA A 186 7.10 -7.96 -4.42
N CYS A 187 6.85 -7.76 -5.72
CA CYS A 187 5.77 -8.44 -6.43
C CYS A 187 5.96 -9.96 -6.40
N LEU A 188 7.18 -10.45 -6.66
CA LEU A 188 7.51 -11.87 -6.56
C LEU A 188 7.33 -12.39 -5.15
N ALA A 189 7.78 -11.66 -4.12
CA ALA A 189 7.62 -12.09 -2.74
C ALA A 189 6.14 -12.27 -2.32
N PHE A 190 5.24 -11.44 -2.84
CA PHE A 190 3.81 -11.55 -2.57
C PHE A 190 3.05 -12.50 -3.51
N ALA A 191 3.54 -12.72 -4.73
CA ALA A 191 2.93 -13.61 -5.70
C ALA A 191 3.43 -15.06 -5.60
N ALA A 192 4.62 -15.30 -5.06
CA ALA A 192 5.20 -16.64 -4.88
C ALA A 192 4.30 -17.62 -4.08
N PRO A 193 3.52 -17.18 -3.06
CA PRO A 193 2.54 -18.04 -2.39
C PRO A 193 1.37 -18.54 -3.27
N LEU A 194 1.18 -17.98 -4.46
CA LEU A 194 0.07 -18.28 -5.36
C LEU A 194 0.48 -19.08 -6.61
N ALA A 195 1.78 -19.33 -6.79
CA ALA A 195 2.35 -20.05 -7.93
C ALA A 195 2.69 -21.51 -7.54
#